data_AF-A0A410JPC0-F1
#
_entry.id   AF-A0A410JPC0-F1
#
_cell.length_a   1.000
_cell.length_b   1.000
_cell.length_c   1.000
_cell.angle_alpha   90.00
_cell.angle_beta   90.00
_cell.angle_gamma   90.00
#
_symmetry.space_group_name_H-M   'P 1'
#
loop_
_entity.id
_entity.type
_entity.pdbx_description
1 polymer ?
#
loop_
_entity_poly.entity_id
_entity_poly.type
_entity_poly.pdbx_seq_one_letter_code
_entity_poly.pdbx_strand_id
1 'polypeptide(L)' 'MGQFLGFLFFLTMAMCGFWCLTFLVSIVPYWLTYGVAERFGKINKNSDPDEVRRKLLSEQSGVEVLYKK' A
#
# COMPACT_ATOMS: atom_id res chain seq x y z
N MET A 1 -16.62 -18.09 45.71
CA MET A 1 -15.58 -17.45 44.88
C MET A 1 -16.05 -17.34 43.42
N GLY A 2 -17.03 -16.49 43.12
CA GLY A 2 -17.58 -16.40 41.74
C GLY A 2 -18.22 -15.07 41.36
N GLN A 3 -18.18 -14.06 42.23
CA GLN A 3 -18.90 -12.79 42.01
C GLN A 3 -18.37 -11.96 40.84
N PHE A 4 -17.09 -12.13 40.47
CA PHE A 4 -16.45 -11.30 39.45
C PHE A 4 -16.44 -11.93 38.05
N LEU A 5 -16.96 -13.15 37.87
CA LEU A 5 -16.92 -13.82 36.57
C LEU A 5 -17.66 -13.05 35.47
N GLY A 6 -18.84 -12.52 35.77
CA GLY A 6 -19.61 -11.73 34.82
C GLY A 6 -18.93 -10.41 34.45
N PHE A 7 -18.32 -9.75 35.43
CA PHE A 7 -17.56 -8.51 35.22
C PHE A 7 -16.30 -8.75 34.38
N LEU A 8 -15.58 -9.84 34.65
CA LEU A 8 -14.41 -10.23 33.86
C LEU A 8 -14.80 -10.54 32.41
N PHE A 9 -15.90 -11.28 32.21
CA PHE A 9 -16.40 -11.62 30.88
C PHE A 9 -16.76 -10.37 30.07
N PHE A 10 -17.40 -9.39 30.71
CA PHE A 10 -17.73 -8.11 30.09
C PHE A 10 -16.47 -7.33 29.70
N LEU A 11 -15.48 -7.24 30.60
CA LEU A 11 -14.20 -6.59 30.33
C LEU A 11 -13.42 -7.26 29.19
N THR A 12 -13.37 -8.59 29.16
CA THR A 12 -12.66 -9.34 28.12
C THR A 12 -13.35 -9.17 26.77
N MET A 13 -14.68 -9.24 26.71
CA MET A 13 -15.42 -9.02 25.47
C MET A 13 -15.31 -7.57 24.98
N ALA A 14 -15.38 -6.59 25.89
CA ALA A 14 -15.20 -5.18 25.55
C ALA A 14 -13.80 -4.90 25.01
N MET A 15 -12.75 -5.43 25.65
CA MET A 15 -11.39 -5.32 25.13
C MET A 15 -11.25 -6.03 23.78
N CYS A 16 -11.71 -7.27 23.64
CA CYS A 16 -11.56 -8.04 22.41
C CYS A 16 -12.31 -7.38 21.23
N GLY A 17 -13.51 -6.84 21.47
CA GLY A 17 -14.25 -6.07 20.48
C GLY A 17 -13.54 -4.77 20.09
N PHE A 18 -13.01 -4.03 21.07
CA PHE A 18 -12.23 -2.82 20.83
C PHE A 18 -10.96 -3.10 19.98
N TRP A 19 -10.22 -4.16 20.31
CA TRP A 19 -9.04 -4.56 19.54
C TRP A 19 -9.39 -5.01 18.11
N CYS A 20 -10.52 -5.70 17.93
CA CYS A 20 -10.97 -6.11 16.60
C CYS A 20 -11.39 -4.92 15.71
N LEU A 21 -12.12 -3.96 16.28
CA LEU A 21 -12.55 -2.75 15.57
C LEU A 21 -11.38 -1.83 15.23
N THR A 22 -10.45 -1.63 16.16
CA THR A 22 -9.25 -0.80 15.91
C THR A 22 -8.34 -1.38 14.84
N PHE A 23 -8.25 -2.71 14.73
CA PHE A 23 -7.54 -3.37 13.64
C PHE A 23 -8.17 -3.08 12.27
N LEU A 24 -9.49 -3.18 12.15
CA LEU A 24 -10.20 -2.89 10.89
C LEU A 24 -10.06 -1.40 10.50
N VAL A 25 -10.21 -0.50 11.47
CA VAL A 25 -10.10 0.95 11.23
C VAL A 25 -8.68 1.38 10.93
N SER A 26 -7.64 0.65 11.33
CA SER A 26 -6.25 0.97 10.98
C SER A 26 -5.79 0.35 9.67
N ILE A 27 -6.16 -0.91 9.40
CA ILE A 27 -5.72 -1.65 8.21
C ILE A 27 -6.39 -1.13 6.92
N VAL A 28 -7.69 -0.80 6.99
CA VAL A 28 -8.49 -0.38 5.84
C VAL A 28 -8.00 0.95 5.26
N PRO A 29 -7.89 2.04 6.03
CA PRO A 29 -7.40 3.30 5.48
C PRO A 29 -5.93 3.20 5.08
N TYR A 30 -5.08 2.42 5.77
CA TYR A 30 -3.67 2.32 5.38
C TYR A 30 -3.49 1.85 3.92
N TRP A 31 -4.22 0.80 3.51
CA TRP A 31 -4.13 0.30 2.14
C TRP A 31 -5.03 1.05 1.16
N LEU A 32 -6.23 1.49 1.59
CA LEU A 32 -7.14 2.28 0.77
C LEU A 32 -6.54 3.65 0.43
N THR A 33 -5.90 4.33 1.38
CA THR A 33 -5.22 5.60 1.16
C THR A 33 -4.06 5.45 0.18
N TYR A 34 -3.34 4.32 0.18
CA TYR A 34 -2.29 4.05 -0.81
C TYR A 34 -2.85 3.94 -2.24
N GLY A 35 -3.89 3.12 -2.46
CA GLY A 35 -4.52 2.99 -3.78
C GLY A 35 -5.22 4.28 -4.26
N VAL A 36 -5.77 5.05 -3.33
CA VAL A 36 -6.34 6.37 -3.61
C VAL A 36 -5.24 7.37 -3.98
N ALA A 37 -4.13 7.43 -3.24
CA ALA A 37 -3.02 8.31 -3.52
C ALA A 37 -2.35 8.01 -4.88
N GLU A 38 -2.32 6.74 -5.31
CA GLU A 38 -1.86 6.32 -6.63
C GLU A 38 -2.78 6.83 -7.74
N ARG A 39 -4.11 6.68 -7.58
CA ARG A 39 -5.10 7.20 -8.53
C ARG A 39 -5.15 8.72 -8.60
N PHE A 40 -4.90 9.41 -7.50
CA PHE A 40 -4.78 10.86 -7.46
C PHE A 40 -3.44 11.38 -8.02
N GLY A 41 -2.58 10.48 -8.53
CA GLY A 41 -1.36 10.85 -9.25
C GLY A 41 -0.33 11.54 -8.36
N LYS A 42 -0.39 11.36 -7.04
CA LYS A 42 0.57 11.97 -6.10
C LYS A 42 1.85 11.14 -5.95
N ILE A 43 1.79 9.84 -6.20
CA ILE A 43 2.91 8.92 -5.97
C ILE A 43 3.79 8.73 -7.22
N ASN A 44 3.20 8.84 -8.42
CA ASN A 44 3.90 8.57 -9.71
C ASN A 44 3.78 9.73 -10.71
N LYS A 45 3.64 10.99 -10.25
CA LYS A 45 3.44 12.14 -11.16
C LYS A 45 4.64 12.44 -12.07
N ASN A 46 5.83 11.97 -11.70
CA ASN A 46 7.08 12.31 -12.37
C ASN A 46 7.77 11.09 -13.01
N SER A 47 7.06 9.96 -13.12
CA SER A 47 7.54 8.83 -13.90
C SER A 47 7.17 9.10 -15.35
N ASP A 48 8.01 9.85 -16.03
CA ASP A 48 7.91 10.02 -17.46
C ASP A 48 7.94 8.60 -18.09
N PRO A 49 6.88 8.15 -18.79
CA PRO A 49 6.81 6.79 -19.30
C PRO A 49 7.96 6.48 -20.28
N ASP A 50 8.64 7.52 -20.76
CA ASP A 50 9.80 7.46 -21.65
C ASP A 50 11.14 7.19 -20.93
N GLU A 51 11.23 7.37 -19.59
CA GLU A 51 12.39 6.97 -18.78
C GLU A 51 12.27 5.54 -18.23
N VAL A 52 11.06 5.13 -17.84
CA VAL A 52 10.81 3.77 -17.32
C VAL A 52 10.76 2.74 -18.45
N ARG A 53 10.41 3.16 -19.67
CA ARG A 53 10.55 2.33 -20.87
C ARG A 53 12.03 2.08 -21.11
N ARG A 54 12.44 0.80 -21.15
CA ARG A 54 13.76 0.43 -21.69
C ARG A 54 13.87 1.01 -23.09
N LYS A 55 14.65 2.08 -23.25
CA LYS A 55 14.95 2.66 -24.57
C LYS A 55 15.61 1.57 -25.41
N LEU A 56 15.18 1.44 -26.67
CA LEU A 56 15.85 0.53 -27.58
C LEU A 56 17.30 0.98 -27.74
N LEU A 57 18.22 0.02 -27.91
CA LEU A 57 19.65 0.31 -28.06
C LEU A 57 19.93 1.33 -29.18
N SER A 58 19.00 1.45 -30.15
CA SER A 58 19.00 2.41 -31.26
C SER A 58 18.56 3.84 -30.89
N GLU A 59 17.90 4.06 -29.76
CA GLU A 59 17.37 5.37 -29.32
C GLU A 59 18.23 6.02 -28.22
N GLN A 60 19.30 5.35 -27.76
CA GLN A 60 20.22 5.89 -26.76
C GLN A 60 21.24 6.81 -27.46
N SER A 61 21.18 8.12 -27.19
CA SER A 61 22.13 9.12 -27.73
C SER A 61 23.56 8.81 -27.25
N GLY A 62 24.33 8.12 -28.10
CA GLY A 62 25.71 7.69 -27.81
C GLY A 62 26.03 6.24 -28.14
N VAL A 63 25.06 5.42 -28.58
CA VAL A 63 25.29 4.03 -28.99
C VAL A 63 24.92 3.86 -30.47
N GLU A 64 25.92 3.74 -31.34
CA GLU A 64 25.69 3.38 -32.75
C GLU A 64 25.72 1.85 -32.90
N VAL A 65 24.66 1.30 -33.50
CA VAL A 65 24.56 -0.14 -33.76
C VAL A 65 25.50 -0.50 -34.90
N LEU A 66 26.62 -1.14 -34.56
CA LEU A 66 27.71 -1.45 -35.51
C LEU A 66 27.32 -2.45 -36.63
N TYR A 67 26.19 -3.14 -36.51
CA TYR A 67 25.71 -4.05 -37.54
C TYR A 67 24.20 -4.24 -37.50
N LYS A 68 23.54 -4.04 -38.64
CA LYS A 68 22.15 -4.41 -38.89
C LYS A 68 22.14 -5.39 -40.05
N LYS A 69 21.68 -6.61 -39.80
CA LYS A 69 21.54 -7.68 -40.80
C LYS A 69 20.46 -7.33 -41.82
#